data_AF-A0A7X8QS03-F1
#
_entry.id   AF-A0A7X8QS03-F1
#
_cell.length_a   1.000
_cell.length_b   1.000
_cell.length_c   1.000
_cell.angle_alpha   90.00
_cell.angle_beta   90.00
_cell.angle_gamma   90.00
#
_symmetry.space_group_name_H-M   'P 1'
#
loop_
_entity.id
_entity.type
_entity.pdbx_description
1 polymer ?
#
loop_
_entity_poly.entity_id
_entity_poly.type
_entity_poly.pdbx_seq_one_letter_code
_entity_poly.pdbx_strand_id
1 'polypeptide(L)'
;MKFLLESDGTLKYTKSLDYRDGTYSIVGHNVLVYDYIINDNKSICLIYLQKDGSLIYKLIHKEKTNESKISNFDIHSNVYNKISVLNINDKLNLIYSFYNIINPNVHTIHHIILNNNTENKYNVIKYVSKNIANSFVVDTDSNSNIHLFYNTLSQNFSYIYYTYFNPYKNQWLTNPMRLSSSDSHCESPAIYVDHMDNIHGLWWEKIQNDYKLKYKRMSTSGTEMYKWKEIDIPSIIQEKTFAKFYEINNNIYIDCLNYVLISDDFGLSWIKDENGVDMNERVGDDHITTLDDYNPNEEDYESHTNNDTLIDESDQIKYESILLNQEEILSNLIEIRDKQIKLESKLLDIDKALKEQSKGILRKFFLY
;
A
#
# COMPACT_ATOMS: atom_id res chain seq x y z
N MET A 1 -13.64 8.92 18.36
CA MET A 1 -14.15 9.90 17.37
C MET A 1 -14.09 9.25 16.01
N LYS A 2 -15.10 9.42 15.15
CA LYS A 2 -15.11 8.88 13.79
C LYS A 2 -15.40 10.00 12.79
N PHE A 3 -14.62 10.06 11.71
CA PHE A 3 -14.86 10.93 10.57
C PHE A 3 -15.65 10.20 9.48
N LEU A 4 -16.49 10.93 8.76
CA LEU A 4 -17.31 10.43 7.67
C LEU A 4 -17.34 11.47 6.56
N LEU A 5 -16.93 11.06 5.36
CA LEU A 5 -17.05 11.85 4.15
C LEU A 5 -18.31 11.42 3.39
N GLU A 6 -19.26 12.33 3.24
CA GLU A 6 -20.48 12.09 2.48
C GLU A 6 -20.23 12.24 0.97
N SER A 7 -21.12 11.67 0.16
CA SER A 7 -21.00 11.66 -1.31
C SER A 7 -21.06 13.07 -1.94
N ASP A 8 -21.64 14.05 -1.26
CA ASP A 8 -21.65 15.46 -1.67
C ASP A 8 -20.30 16.18 -1.40
N GLY A 9 -19.40 15.54 -0.65
CA GLY A 9 -18.13 16.10 -0.19
C GLY A 9 -18.19 16.78 1.18
N THR A 10 -19.26 16.57 1.95
CA THR A 10 -19.35 17.05 3.34
C THR A 10 -18.57 16.11 4.25
N LEU A 11 -17.51 16.62 4.88
CA LEU A 11 -16.75 15.91 5.90
C LEU A 11 -17.33 16.25 7.28
N LYS A 12 -17.74 15.24 8.04
CA LYS A 12 -18.28 15.39 9.39
C LYS A 12 -17.61 14.42 10.36
N TYR A 13 -17.75 14.68 11.67
CA TYR A 13 -17.31 13.73 12.70
C TYR A 13 -18.36 13.53 13.79
N THR A 14 -18.31 12.36 14.44
CA THR A 14 -19.06 12.05 15.67
C THR A 14 -18.08 11.74 16.81
N LYS A 15 -18.42 12.21 18.02
CA LYS A 15 -17.69 11.88 19.25
C LYS A 15 -18.12 10.52 19.81
N SER A 16 -19.39 10.16 19.61
CA SER A 16 -19.95 8.88 20.06
C SER A 16 -19.53 7.74 19.13
N LEU A 17 -19.22 6.59 19.73
CA LEU A 17 -19.10 5.33 18.98
C LEU A 17 -20.47 4.77 18.58
N ASP A 18 -21.54 5.19 19.26
CA ASP A 18 -22.91 4.79 18.93
C ASP A 18 -23.48 5.70 17.83
N TYR A 19 -23.64 5.14 16.62
CA TYR A 19 -24.23 5.83 15.48
C TYR A 19 -25.65 6.34 15.74
N ARG A 20 -26.37 5.74 16.71
CA ARG A 20 -27.75 6.10 17.04
C ARG A 20 -27.87 7.47 17.68
N ASP A 21 -26.79 7.97 18.29
CA ASP A 21 -26.79 9.26 18.98
C ASP A 21 -26.86 10.44 17.98
N GLY A 22 -26.58 10.19 16.69
CA GLY A 22 -26.94 11.08 15.56
C GLY A 22 -26.30 12.48 15.54
N THR A 23 -25.48 12.83 16.54
CA THR A 23 -24.87 14.16 16.64
C THR A 23 -23.58 14.23 15.84
N TYR A 24 -23.64 14.86 14.66
CA TYR A 24 -22.49 15.10 13.80
C TYR A 24 -22.09 16.57 13.83
N SER A 25 -20.78 16.81 13.83
CA SER A 25 -20.20 18.15 13.62
C SER A 25 -19.59 18.23 12.24
N ILE A 26 -20.00 19.22 11.45
CA ILE A 26 -19.45 19.47 10.11
C ILE A 26 -18.03 20.04 10.25
N VAL A 27 -17.10 19.46 9.51
CA VAL A 27 -15.67 19.84 9.50
C VAL A 27 -15.34 20.72 8.32
N GLY A 28 -15.87 20.37 7.15
CA GLY A 28 -15.59 21.03 5.88
C GLY A 28 -16.53 20.56 4.78
N HIS A 29 -16.63 21.36 3.73
CA HIS A 29 -17.41 21.04 2.53
C HIS A 29 -16.48 20.89 1.33
N ASN A 30 -17.00 20.28 0.26
CA ASN A 30 -16.26 20.05 -0.98
C ASN A 30 -14.96 19.28 -0.76
N VAL A 31 -14.93 18.37 0.21
CA VAL A 31 -13.78 17.50 0.48
C VAL A 31 -13.76 16.37 -0.54
N LEU A 32 -12.57 16.09 -1.08
CA LEU A 32 -12.30 14.99 -2.00
C LEU A 32 -11.81 13.75 -1.26
N VAL A 33 -10.78 13.93 -0.44
CA VAL A 33 -10.10 12.88 0.32
C VAL A 33 -9.61 13.46 1.64
N TYR A 34 -9.53 12.62 2.67
CA TYR A 34 -9.05 13.02 3.99
C TYR A 34 -8.33 11.87 4.67
N ASP A 35 -7.52 12.20 5.66
CA ASP A 35 -7.03 11.25 6.66
C ASP A 35 -6.70 11.99 7.96
N TYR A 36 -6.65 11.26 9.08
CA TYR A 36 -6.40 11.83 10.40
C TYR A 36 -5.59 10.88 11.28
N ILE A 37 -4.87 11.49 12.21
CA ILE A 37 -4.18 10.78 13.29
C ILE A 37 -4.59 11.37 14.64
N ILE A 38 -4.52 10.54 15.67
CA ILE A 38 -4.72 10.94 17.06
C ILE A 38 -3.34 10.99 17.72
N ASN A 39 -2.94 12.15 18.21
CA ASN A 39 -1.70 12.31 18.96
C ASN A 39 -1.88 11.87 20.42
N ASP A 40 -0.79 11.61 21.14
CA ASP A 40 -0.78 11.16 22.55
C ASP A 40 -1.59 12.04 23.50
N ASN A 41 -1.66 13.34 23.22
CA ASN A 41 -2.45 14.30 24.01
C ASN A 41 -3.96 14.30 23.64
N LYS A 42 -4.42 13.28 22.91
CA LYS A 42 -5.77 13.13 22.36
C LYS A 42 -6.20 14.27 21.43
N SER A 43 -5.24 15.05 20.91
CA SER A 43 -5.52 15.98 19.81
C SER A 43 -5.58 15.22 18.49
N ILE A 44 -6.40 15.70 17.58
CA ILE A 44 -6.57 15.12 16.25
C ILE A 44 -5.91 16.03 15.25
N CYS A 45 -4.98 15.47 14.49
CA CYS A 45 -4.41 16.09 13.31
C CYS A 45 -5.17 15.55 12.11
N LEU A 46 -6.03 16.39 11.52
CA LEU A 46 -6.82 16.07 10.34
C LEU A 46 -6.22 16.78 9.12
N ILE A 47 -6.09 16.05 8.02
CA ILE A 47 -5.73 16.57 6.70
C ILE A 47 -6.84 16.25 5.73
N TYR A 48 -7.25 17.22 4.92
CA TYR A 48 -8.19 16.98 3.83
C TYR A 48 -7.91 17.85 2.62
N LEU A 49 -8.19 17.31 1.44
CA LEU A 49 -8.07 17.97 0.15
C LEU A 49 -9.45 18.43 -0.33
N GLN A 50 -9.58 19.69 -0.75
CA GLN A 50 -10.83 20.26 -1.26
C GLN A 50 -10.90 20.25 -2.80
N LYS A 51 -12.12 20.38 -3.36
CA LYS A 51 -12.41 20.45 -4.82
C LYS A 51 -11.88 21.71 -5.51
N ASP A 52 -11.23 22.63 -4.79
CA ASP A 52 -10.48 23.76 -5.35
C ASP A 52 -8.96 23.51 -5.37
N GLY A 53 -8.51 22.33 -4.92
CA GLY A 53 -7.11 21.97 -4.77
C GLY A 53 -6.48 22.38 -3.44
N SER A 54 -7.19 23.07 -2.55
CA SER A 54 -6.65 23.46 -1.24
C SER A 54 -6.45 22.23 -0.36
N LEU A 55 -5.20 22.02 0.10
CA LEU A 55 -4.89 21.02 1.12
C LEU A 55 -4.92 21.70 2.49
N ILE A 56 -5.85 21.27 3.33
CA ILE A 56 -6.12 21.87 4.64
C ILE A 56 -5.60 20.98 5.74
N TYR A 57 -4.90 21.57 6.70
CA TYR A 57 -4.53 20.99 7.98
C TYR A 57 -5.39 21.59 9.08
N LYS A 58 -6.00 20.71 9.89
CA LYS A 58 -6.86 21.07 11.00
C LYS A 58 -6.47 20.32 12.26
N LEU A 59 -6.06 21.07 13.28
CA LEU A 59 -5.77 20.54 14.62
C LEU A 59 -7.00 20.71 15.50
N ILE A 60 -7.54 19.62 16.01
CA ILE A 60 -8.70 19.60 16.91
C ILE A 60 -8.22 19.14 18.29
N HIS A 61 -8.32 20.00 19.30
CA HIS A 61 -8.00 19.63 20.68
C HIS A 61 -9.09 20.15 21.61
N LYS A 62 -9.83 19.21 22.22
CA LYS A 62 -11.02 19.48 23.04
C LYS A 62 -12.08 20.23 22.22
N GLU A 63 -12.28 21.52 22.49
CA GLU A 63 -13.24 22.39 21.80
C GLU A 63 -12.53 23.46 20.93
N LYS A 64 -11.20 23.49 20.95
CA LYS A 64 -10.42 24.44 20.16
C LYS A 64 -10.01 23.78 18.84
N THR A 65 -10.22 24.52 17.76
CA THR A 65 -9.78 24.13 16.42
C THR A 65 -8.82 25.19 15.89
N ASN A 66 -7.76 24.74 15.23
CA ASN A 66 -6.88 25.59 14.43
C ASN A 66 -6.83 25.02 13.03
N GLU A 67 -6.98 25.87 12.01
CA GLU A 67 -7.08 25.46 10.62
C GLU A 67 -6.10 26.30 9.79
N SER A 68 -5.41 25.66 8.86
CA SER A 68 -4.47 26.31 7.97
C SER A 68 -4.43 25.61 6.61
N LYS A 69 -4.32 26.38 5.54
CA LYS A 69 -4.00 25.85 4.22
C LYS A 69 -2.49 25.59 4.14
N ILE A 70 -2.10 24.35 3.88
CA ILE A 70 -0.68 23.92 3.89
C ILE A 70 -0.12 23.70 2.48
N SER A 71 -0.97 23.47 1.48
CA SER A 71 -0.53 23.32 0.09
C SER A 71 -1.69 23.56 -0.90
N ASN A 72 -1.38 23.53 -2.20
CA ASN A 72 -2.36 23.61 -3.27
C ASN A 72 -2.04 22.57 -4.35
N PHE A 73 -2.96 21.64 -4.56
CA PHE A 73 -2.81 20.51 -5.47
C PHE A 73 -3.44 20.82 -6.83
N ASP A 74 -2.80 20.33 -7.90
CA ASP A 74 -3.37 20.43 -9.25
C ASP A 74 -4.42 19.34 -9.44
N ILE A 75 -5.68 19.71 -9.16
CA ILE A 75 -6.87 18.88 -9.35
C ILE A 75 -7.45 18.96 -10.77
N HIS A 76 -6.95 19.86 -11.61
CA HIS A 76 -7.41 20.00 -12.99
C HIS A 76 -6.77 18.95 -13.89
N SER A 77 -5.52 18.58 -13.61
CA SER A 77 -4.82 17.54 -14.37
C SER A 77 -4.80 16.18 -13.67
N ASN A 78 -5.10 16.11 -12.37
CA ASN A 78 -4.93 14.90 -11.57
C ASN A 78 -6.15 14.58 -10.71
N VAL A 79 -6.41 13.28 -10.55
CA VAL A 79 -7.38 12.75 -9.60
C VAL A 79 -6.63 12.14 -8.43
N TYR A 80 -6.98 12.56 -7.20
CA TYR A 80 -6.35 12.11 -5.97
C TYR A 80 -7.25 11.08 -5.29
N ASN A 81 -6.70 9.91 -4.99
CA ASN A 81 -7.51 8.75 -4.57
C ASN A 81 -7.43 8.52 -3.07
N LYS A 82 -6.25 8.69 -2.48
CA LYS A 82 -6.01 8.43 -1.07
C LYS A 82 -4.91 9.34 -0.53
N ILE A 83 -5.07 9.76 0.72
CA ILE A 83 -4.05 10.43 1.53
C ILE A 83 -3.86 9.56 2.77
N SER A 84 -2.62 9.47 3.25
CA SER A 84 -2.30 8.97 4.57
C SER A 84 -1.39 9.94 5.31
N VAL A 85 -1.67 10.12 6.59
CA VAL A 85 -1.00 11.08 7.47
C VAL A 85 -0.25 10.33 8.55
N LEU A 86 1.01 10.70 8.77
CA LEU A 86 1.83 10.18 9.86
C LEU A 86 2.52 11.35 10.57
N ASN A 87 2.63 11.29 11.90
CA ASN A 87 3.44 12.23 12.68
C ASN A 87 4.69 11.49 13.18
N ILE A 88 5.85 11.86 12.65
CA ILE A 88 7.11 11.16 12.90
C ILE A 88 8.15 12.20 13.31
N ASN A 89 8.62 12.10 14.56
CA ASN A 89 9.59 13.04 15.14
C ASN A 89 9.18 14.52 14.95
N ASP A 90 7.93 14.84 15.34
CA ASP A 90 7.33 16.18 15.20
C ASP A 90 7.23 16.71 13.76
N LYS A 91 7.32 15.82 12.77
CA LYS A 91 7.17 16.16 11.35
C LYS A 91 5.91 15.49 10.81
N LEU A 92 5.13 16.28 10.07
CA LEU A 92 3.95 15.80 9.39
C LEU A 92 4.38 15.16 8.05
N ASN A 93 4.19 13.85 7.93
CA ASN A 93 4.47 13.09 6.73
C ASN A 93 3.13 12.81 6.03
N LEU A 94 3.03 13.24 4.78
CA LEU A 94 1.86 13.06 3.94
C LEU A 94 2.20 12.13 2.79
N ILE A 95 1.55 10.99 2.73
CA ILE A 95 1.66 10.05 1.62
C ILE A 95 0.35 10.13 0.85
N TYR A 96 0.40 10.27 -0.47
CA TYR A 96 -0.82 10.35 -1.26
C TYR A 96 -0.65 9.72 -2.64
N SER A 97 -1.75 9.19 -3.17
CA SER A 97 -1.83 8.62 -4.50
C SER A 97 -2.68 9.47 -5.43
N PHE A 98 -2.25 9.57 -6.67
CA PHE A 98 -2.99 10.24 -7.73
C PHE A 98 -2.68 9.62 -9.09
N TYR A 99 -3.52 9.90 -10.07
CA TYR A 99 -3.26 9.63 -11.48
C TYR A 99 -3.58 10.86 -12.32
N ASN A 100 -2.99 10.94 -13.50
CA ASN A 100 -3.26 12.02 -14.44
C ASN A 100 -4.50 11.70 -15.28
N ILE A 101 -5.36 12.67 -15.54
CA ILE A 101 -6.60 12.46 -16.31
C ILE A 101 -6.32 11.98 -17.74
N ILE A 102 -5.18 12.38 -18.34
CA ILE A 102 -4.77 11.94 -19.68
C ILE A 102 -4.32 10.47 -19.68
N ASN A 103 -3.78 9.98 -18.56
CA ASN A 103 -3.33 8.61 -18.42
C ASN A 103 -3.81 8.01 -17.10
N PRO A 104 -5.11 7.65 -17.01
CA PRO A 104 -5.72 7.23 -15.76
C PRO A 104 -5.18 5.91 -15.23
N ASN A 105 -4.53 5.11 -16.08
CA ASN A 105 -3.94 3.84 -15.68
C ASN A 105 -2.56 3.98 -15.03
N VAL A 106 -1.93 5.16 -15.05
CA VAL A 106 -0.62 5.39 -14.43
C VAL A 106 -0.80 6.13 -13.12
N HIS A 107 -0.68 5.38 -12.04
CA HIS A 107 -0.77 5.90 -10.68
C HIS A 107 0.62 6.26 -10.16
N THR A 108 0.66 7.33 -9.37
CA THR A 108 1.86 7.80 -8.69
C THR A 108 1.56 7.92 -7.20
N ILE A 109 2.44 7.38 -6.36
CA ILE A 109 2.44 7.66 -4.93
C ILE A 109 3.55 8.66 -4.63
N HIS A 110 3.21 9.73 -3.92
CA HIS A 110 4.14 10.74 -3.44
C HIS A 110 4.19 10.76 -1.92
N HIS A 111 5.34 11.16 -1.39
CA HIS A 111 5.57 11.40 0.02
C HIS A 111 6.07 12.84 0.21
N ILE A 112 5.42 13.61 1.06
CA ILE A 112 5.82 14.97 1.45
C ILE A 112 6.09 15.00 2.95
N ILE A 113 7.23 15.57 3.35
CA ILE A 113 7.56 15.84 4.75
C ILE A 113 7.45 17.35 4.98
N LEU A 114 6.56 17.74 5.88
CA LEU A 114 6.33 19.12 6.29
C LEU A 114 6.95 19.37 7.67
N ASN A 115 7.84 20.35 7.75
CA ASN A 115 8.49 20.77 8.99
C ASN A 115 8.66 22.30 9.03
N ASN A 116 7.82 23.01 9.80
CA ASN A 116 7.95 24.43 10.17
C ASN A 116 8.74 25.28 9.16
N ASN A 117 8.25 25.36 7.90
CA ASN A 117 8.78 26.10 6.74
C ASN A 117 9.59 25.31 5.69
N THR A 118 9.84 24.02 5.89
CA THR A 118 10.51 23.17 4.89
C THR A 118 9.56 22.09 4.37
N GLU A 119 9.57 21.92 3.06
CA GLU A 119 8.84 20.88 2.34
C GLU A 119 9.87 20.02 1.60
N ASN A 120 9.95 18.74 1.95
CA ASN A 120 10.71 17.77 1.17
C ASN A 120 9.75 16.82 0.48
N LYS A 121 9.92 16.62 -0.83
CA LYS A 121 9.04 15.81 -1.66
C LYS A 121 9.80 14.65 -2.29
N TYR A 122 9.22 13.46 -2.21
CA TYR A 122 9.75 12.23 -2.76
C TYR A 122 8.73 11.60 -3.71
N ASN A 123 9.20 11.15 -4.87
CA ASN A 123 8.45 10.21 -5.68
C ASN A 123 8.65 8.82 -5.07
N VAL A 124 7.59 8.20 -4.57
CA VAL A 124 7.66 6.88 -3.94
C VAL A 124 7.75 5.81 -5.02
N ILE A 125 6.73 5.77 -5.88
CA ILE A 125 6.62 4.80 -6.95
C ILE A 125 5.63 5.30 -8.02
N LYS A 126 5.85 4.87 -9.26
CA LYS A 126 4.89 4.95 -10.36
C LYS A 126 4.57 3.53 -10.82
N TYR A 127 3.31 3.22 -11.01
CA TYR A 127 2.86 1.90 -11.44
C TYR A 127 1.63 1.98 -12.33
N VAL A 128 1.39 0.90 -13.07
CA VAL A 128 0.20 0.77 -13.90
C VAL A 128 -0.87 0.01 -13.12
N SER A 129 -2.09 0.53 -13.09
CA SER A 129 -3.26 -0.14 -12.52
C SER A 129 -4.51 0.24 -13.31
N LYS A 130 -5.38 -0.74 -13.61
CA LYS A 130 -6.64 -0.49 -14.35
C LYS A 130 -7.78 0.07 -13.49
N ASN A 131 -7.72 -0.09 -12.16
CA ASN A 131 -8.78 0.34 -11.25
C ASN A 131 -8.42 1.68 -10.58
N ILE A 132 -9.44 2.51 -10.38
CA ILE A 132 -9.38 3.80 -9.71
C ILE A 132 -9.21 3.62 -8.19
N ALA A 133 -9.75 2.55 -7.61
CA ALA A 133 -9.67 2.24 -6.18
C ALA A 133 -8.36 1.55 -5.78
N ASN A 134 -7.22 2.19 -6.04
CA ASN A 134 -5.93 1.66 -5.58
C ASN A 134 -5.68 2.09 -4.14
N SER A 135 -5.78 1.12 -3.24
CA SER A 135 -5.40 1.28 -1.85
C SER A 135 -3.89 1.11 -1.69
N PHE A 136 -3.30 2.07 -0.99
CA PHE A 136 -2.05 1.87 -0.28
C PHE A 136 -2.34 2.02 1.22
N VAL A 137 -1.49 1.42 2.02
CA VAL A 137 -1.49 1.54 3.48
C VAL A 137 -0.06 1.75 3.93
N VAL A 138 0.09 2.50 5.02
CA VAL A 138 1.39 2.82 5.59
C VAL A 138 1.37 2.64 7.10
N ASP A 139 2.53 2.33 7.66
CA ASP A 139 2.78 2.33 9.09
C ASP A 139 4.27 2.57 9.37
N THR A 140 4.64 2.80 10.62
CA THR A 140 5.99 3.24 11.00
C THR A 140 6.59 2.39 12.11
N ASP A 141 7.89 2.12 12.01
CA ASP A 141 8.64 1.51 13.09
C ASP A 141 9.24 2.56 14.06
N SER A 142 9.77 2.09 15.19
CA SER A 142 10.41 2.94 16.20
C SER A 142 11.63 3.71 15.67
N ASN A 143 12.23 3.24 14.56
CA ASN A 143 13.34 3.88 13.87
C ASN A 143 12.88 4.91 12.83
N SER A 144 11.59 5.24 12.80
CA SER A 144 10.98 6.20 11.88
C SER A 144 11.06 5.78 10.41
N ASN A 145 11.28 4.50 10.11
CA ASN A 145 11.07 3.99 8.77
C ASN A 145 9.56 4.01 8.48
N ILE A 146 9.19 4.38 7.26
CA ILE A 146 7.79 4.32 6.81
C ILE A 146 7.67 3.11 5.92
N HIS A 147 6.87 2.14 6.33
CA HIS A 147 6.57 0.96 5.54
C HIS A 147 5.30 1.20 4.73
N LEU A 148 5.29 0.74 3.47
CA LEU A 148 4.17 0.98 2.57
C LEU A 148 3.83 -0.30 1.81
N PHE A 149 2.56 -0.68 1.89
CA PHE A 149 1.98 -1.67 0.99
C PHE A 149 1.10 -0.97 -0.04
N TYR A 150 1.16 -1.42 -1.27
CA TYR A 150 0.26 -0.95 -2.33
C TYR A 150 -0.17 -2.09 -3.22
N ASN A 151 -1.37 -1.95 -3.78
CA ASN A 151 -1.89 -2.87 -4.77
C ASN A 151 -1.66 -2.34 -6.19
N THR A 152 -1.37 -3.24 -7.13
CA THR A 152 -1.35 -2.96 -8.58
C THR A 152 -2.27 -3.92 -9.29
N LEU A 153 -3.13 -3.44 -10.20
CA LEU A 153 -4.00 -4.30 -11.02
C LEU A 153 -3.53 -4.33 -12.48
N SER A 154 -3.06 -5.49 -12.95
CA SER A 154 -2.70 -5.73 -14.34
C SER A 154 -3.60 -6.81 -14.95
N GLN A 155 -4.37 -6.44 -15.97
CA GLN A 155 -5.39 -7.30 -16.59
C GLN A 155 -6.41 -7.81 -15.55
N ASN A 156 -6.32 -9.07 -15.14
CA ASN A 156 -7.19 -9.75 -14.18
C ASN A 156 -6.44 -10.18 -12.91
N PHE A 157 -5.18 -9.74 -12.77
CA PHE A 157 -4.34 -10.08 -11.63
C PHE A 157 -4.01 -8.82 -10.87
N SER A 158 -4.09 -8.91 -9.55
CA SER A 158 -3.68 -7.84 -8.67
C SER A 158 -2.64 -8.33 -7.68
N TYR A 159 -1.62 -7.52 -7.48
CA TYR A 159 -0.44 -7.90 -6.73
C TYR A 159 -0.19 -6.91 -5.61
N ILE A 160 0.18 -7.45 -4.45
CA ILE A 160 0.59 -6.65 -3.30
C ILE A 160 2.09 -6.46 -3.37
N TYR A 161 2.52 -5.20 -3.32
CA TYR A 161 3.92 -4.82 -3.27
C TYR A 161 4.24 -4.11 -1.96
N TYR A 162 5.49 -4.28 -1.54
CA TYR A 162 6.08 -3.65 -0.37
C TYR A 162 7.22 -2.72 -0.78
N THR A 163 7.27 -1.55 -0.17
CA THR A 163 8.44 -0.67 -0.17
C THR A 163 8.54 0.03 1.19
N TYR A 164 9.65 0.69 1.46
CA TYR A 164 9.80 1.49 2.67
C TYR A 164 10.68 2.70 2.45
N PHE A 165 10.47 3.72 3.28
CA PHE A 165 11.30 4.92 3.39
C PHE A 165 12.30 4.73 4.52
N ASN A 166 13.57 4.99 4.23
CA ASN A 166 14.62 5.03 5.23
C ASN A 166 14.95 6.51 5.56
N PRO A 167 14.68 6.99 6.78
CA PRO A 167 14.89 8.39 7.14
C PRO A 167 16.39 8.75 7.20
N TYR A 168 17.28 7.81 7.53
CA TYR A 168 18.72 8.04 7.58
C TYR A 168 19.31 8.31 6.19
N LYS A 169 18.83 7.59 5.18
CA LYS A 169 19.23 7.78 3.77
C LYS A 169 18.33 8.77 3.03
N ASN A 170 17.25 9.20 3.67
CA ASN A 170 16.25 10.11 3.11
C ASN A 170 15.74 9.65 1.74
N GLN A 171 15.46 8.36 1.61
CA GLN A 171 15.10 7.74 0.33
C GLN A 171 14.14 6.55 0.52
N TRP A 172 13.30 6.33 -0.47
CA TRP A 172 12.52 5.11 -0.61
C TRP A 172 13.37 3.99 -1.22
N LEU A 173 13.02 2.74 -0.92
CA LEU A 173 13.58 1.59 -1.60
C LEU A 173 13.26 1.65 -3.10
N THR A 174 14.28 1.59 -3.95
CA THR A 174 14.14 1.79 -5.40
C THR A 174 13.43 0.63 -6.11
N ASN A 175 13.49 -0.57 -5.52
CA ASN A 175 12.91 -1.79 -6.08
C ASN A 175 11.88 -2.37 -5.09
N PRO A 176 10.59 -2.03 -5.24
CA PRO A 176 9.54 -2.62 -4.43
C PRO A 176 9.53 -4.15 -4.56
N MET A 177 9.25 -4.83 -3.45
CA MET A 177 9.18 -6.29 -3.39
C MET A 177 7.74 -6.76 -3.59
N ARG A 178 7.50 -7.65 -4.54
CA ARG A 178 6.20 -8.33 -4.67
C ARG A 178 6.01 -9.30 -3.50
N LEU A 179 4.93 -9.12 -2.74
CA LEU A 179 4.59 -9.98 -1.60
C LEU A 179 3.63 -11.10 -1.97
N SER A 180 2.62 -10.84 -2.81
CA SER A 180 1.74 -11.90 -3.29
C SER A 180 2.51 -12.85 -4.22
N SER A 181 2.35 -14.15 -4.00
CA SER A 181 3.07 -15.20 -4.72
C SER A 181 2.32 -15.74 -5.93
N SER A 182 1.01 -15.57 -5.93
CA SER A 182 0.06 -16.10 -6.90
C SER A 182 -0.26 -15.08 -7.98
N ASP A 183 -0.51 -15.59 -9.18
CA ASP A 183 -1.18 -14.84 -10.24
C ASP A 183 -2.70 -14.93 -9.99
N SER A 184 -3.14 -14.43 -8.83
CA SER A 184 -4.55 -14.29 -8.47
C SER A 184 -4.86 -12.83 -8.16
N HIS A 185 -6.14 -12.50 -8.02
CA HIS A 185 -6.56 -11.15 -7.64
C HIS A 185 -6.36 -10.95 -6.13
N CYS A 186 -5.31 -10.25 -5.72
CA CYS A 186 -5.09 -9.81 -4.35
C CYS A 186 -5.58 -8.38 -4.09
N GLU A 187 -6.22 -8.12 -2.95
CA GLU A 187 -6.75 -6.79 -2.63
C GLU A 187 -6.74 -6.48 -1.12
N SER A 188 -7.15 -5.25 -0.80
CA SER A 188 -7.29 -4.74 0.56
C SER A 188 -6.06 -5.02 1.43
N PRO A 189 -4.87 -4.53 1.02
CA PRO A 189 -3.66 -4.69 1.83
C PRO A 189 -3.83 -3.97 3.17
N ALA A 190 -3.37 -4.61 4.23
CA ALA A 190 -3.21 -4.00 5.55
C ALA A 190 -1.76 -4.20 6.01
N ILE A 191 -1.22 -3.18 6.68
CA ILE A 191 0.10 -3.20 7.28
C ILE A 191 -0.01 -2.77 8.73
N TYR A 192 0.79 -3.40 9.58
CA TYR A 192 0.90 -3.05 10.99
C TYR A 192 2.32 -3.30 11.48
N VAL A 193 2.86 -2.38 12.27
CA VAL A 193 4.14 -2.53 12.95
C VAL A 193 3.87 -2.70 14.44
N ASP A 194 4.28 -3.85 14.99
CA ASP A 194 4.09 -4.15 16.41
C ASP A 194 5.08 -3.36 17.30
N HIS A 195 4.86 -3.36 18.61
CA HIS A 195 5.78 -2.69 19.56
C HIS A 195 7.20 -3.30 19.61
N MET A 196 7.42 -4.45 18.98
CA MET A 196 8.73 -5.10 18.82
C MET A 196 9.37 -4.80 17.45
N ASP A 197 8.82 -3.82 16.73
CA ASP A 197 9.21 -3.40 15.37
C ASP A 197 9.09 -4.50 14.31
N ASN A 198 8.34 -5.58 14.54
CA ASN A 198 8.04 -6.52 13.47
C ASN A 198 6.97 -5.93 12.56
N ILE A 199 7.08 -6.22 11.27
CA ILE A 199 6.16 -5.69 10.26
C ILE A 199 5.25 -6.83 9.83
N HIS A 200 3.95 -6.58 9.95
CA HIS A 200 2.86 -7.49 9.69
C HIS A 200 2.17 -7.04 8.41
N GLY A 201 1.96 -7.97 7.49
CA GLY A 201 1.31 -7.72 6.21
C GLY A 201 0.15 -8.67 6.02
N LEU A 202 -1.03 -8.13 5.72
CA LEU A 202 -2.21 -8.89 5.30
C LEU A 202 -2.69 -8.43 3.95
N TRP A 203 -3.35 -9.34 3.25
CA TRP A 203 -4.18 -9.04 2.10
C TRP A 203 -5.17 -10.16 1.88
N TRP A 204 -6.18 -9.87 1.07
CA TRP A 204 -7.17 -10.83 0.65
C TRP A 204 -6.82 -11.37 -0.72
N GLU A 205 -6.87 -12.68 -0.90
CA GLU A 205 -6.64 -13.36 -2.17
C GLU A 205 -7.95 -13.92 -2.68
N LYS A 206 -8.38 -13.49 -3.87
CA LYS A 206 -9.60 -13.99 -4.50
C LYS A 206 -9.43 -15.46 -4.82
N ILE A 207 -10.36 -16.25 -4.29
CA ILE A 207 -10.64 -17.61 -4.69
C ILE A 207 -12.01 -17.62 -5.40
N GLN A 208 -12.40 -18.75 -6.00
CA GLN A 208 -13.60 -18.88 -6.87
C GLN A 208 -14.71 -17.84 -6.65
N ASN A 209 -15.41 -17.88 -5.51
CA ASN A 209 -16.50 -16.96 -5.16
C ASN A 209 -16.27 -16.21 -3.84
N ASP A 210 -15.07 -16.28 -3.28
CA ASP A 210 -14.76 -15.78 -1.94
C ASP A 210 -13.36 -15.18 -1.91
N TYR A 211 -12.97 -14.64 -0.76
CA TYR A 211 -11.62 -14.19 -0.51
C TYR A 211 -11.00 -14.97 0.65
N LYS A 212 -9.75 -15.39 0.47
CA LYS A 212 -8.93 -16.04 1.49
C LYS A 212 -7.96 -15.02 2.08
N LEU A 213 -7.89 -14.95 3.41
CA LEU A 213 -6.91 -14.09 4.08
C LEU A 213 -5.51 -14.68 3.93
N LYS A 214 -4.54 -13.83 3.58
CA LYS A 214 -3.12 -14.15 3.48
C LYS A 214 -2.32 -13.28 4.44
N TYR A 215 -1.29 -13.85 5.05
CA TYR A 215 -0.47 -13.18 6.04
C TYR A 215 1.02 -13.41 5.79
N LYS A 216 1.80 -12.35 5.91
CA LYS A 216 3.26 -12.40 5.97
C LYS A 216 3.78 -11.52 7.10
N ARG A 217 4.94 -11.89 7.61
CA ARG A 217 5.65 -11.17 8.66
C ARG A 217 7.09 -10.93 8.24
N MET A 218 7.63 -9.77 8.58
CA MET A 218 9.06 -9.48 8.48
C MET A 218 9.58 -9.07 9.85
N SER A 219 10.59 -9.78 10.35
CA SER A 219 11.25 -9.37 11.59
C SER A 219 12.32 -8.32 11.30
N THR A 220 12.51 -7.40 12.24
CA THR A 220 13.57 -6.39 12.25
C THR A 220 14.76 -6.80 13.11
N SER A 221 14.75 -8.00 13.69
CA SER A 221 15.85 -8.53 14.49
C SER A 221 16.16 -10.00 14.19
N GLY A 222 17.28 -10.49 14.71
CA GLY A 222 17.69 -11.89 14.59
C GLY A 222 18.22 -12.30 13.20
N THR A 223 18.30 -13.62 12.96
CA THR A 223 18.91 -14.19 11.74
C THR A 223 18.04 -14.06 10.49
N GLU A 224 16.77 -13.68 10.67
CA GLU A 224 15.76 -13.54 9.62
C GLU A 224 15.34 -12.09 9.40
N MET A 225 16.17 -11.18 9.90
CA MET A 225 15.98 -9.75 9.77
C MET A 225 15.82 -9.33 8.31
N TYR A 226 14.83 -8.48 8.05
CA TYR A 226 14.47 -7.93 6.74
C TYR A 226 14.07 -8.96 5.67
N LYS A 227 13.58 -10.13 6.09
CA LYS A 227 13.01 -11.14 5.18
C LYS A 227 11.54 -11.36 5.49
N TRP A 228 10.72 -11.22 4.45
CA TRP A 228 9.31 -11.60 4.53
C TRP A 228 9.17 -13.12 4.59
N LYS A 229 8.43 -13.59 5.59
CA LYS A 229 8.05 -14.99 5.76
C LYS A 229 6.53 -15.11 5.75
N GLU A 230 6.06 -16.12 5.03
CA GLU A 230 4.67 -16.57 5.17
C GLU A 230 4.55 -17.36 6.47
N ILE A 231 3.55 -17.00 7.26
CA ILE A 231 3.22 -17.65 8.52
C ILE A 231 1.82 -18.22 8.35
N ASP A 232 1.65 -19.48 8.72
CA ASP A 232 0.35 -20.14 8.63
C ASP A 232 -0.63 -19.48 9.62
N ILE A 233 -1.79 -19.09 9.09
CA ILE A 233 -2.93 -18.59 9.86
C ILE A 233 -4.12 -19.54 9.71
N PRO A 234 -5.05 -19.58 10.67
CA PRO A 234 -6.32 -20.26 10.48
C PRO A 234 -6.99 -19.85 9.16
N SER A 235 -7.57 -20.79 8.43
CA SER A 235 -8.18 -20.50 7.13
C SER A 235 -9.41 -19.62 7.30
N ILE A 236 -9.27 -18.34 6.97
CA ILE A 236 -10.38 -17.37 6.94
C ILE A 236 -10.80 -17.16 5.49
N ILE A 237 -12.07 -17.48 5.21
CA ILE A 237 -12.72 -17.33 3.90
C ILE A 237 -14.00 -16.53 4.13
N GLN A 238 -14.19 -15.45 3.36
CA GLN A 238 -15.38 -14.60 3.44
C GLN A 238 -15.60 -13.80 2.15
N GLU A 239 -16.84 -13.35 1.94
CA GLU A 239 -17.25 -12.61 0.73
C GLU A 239 -16.69 -11.17 0.68
N LYS A 240 -16.43 -10.54 1.84
CA LYS A 240 -15.99 -9.13 1.93
C LYS A 240 -14.56 -9.00 2.42
N THR A 241 -13.77 -8.11 1.84
CA THR A 241 -12.34 -7.95 2.13
C THR A 241 -12.07 -6.89 3.19
N PHE A 242 -12.54 -7.13 4.43
CA PHE A 242 -12.22 -6.31 5.59
C PHE A 242 -11.37 -7.07 6.59
N ALA A 243 -10.16 -6.56 6.83
CA ALA A 243 -9.29 -7.00 7.91
C ALA A 243 -8.58 -5.79 8.54
N LYS A 244 -8.45 -5.81 9.86
CA LYS A 244 -7.77 -4.76 10.62
C LYS A 244 -6.83 -5.36 11.65
N PHE A 245 -5.68 -4.72 11.84
CA PHE A 245 -4.80 -4.99 12.97
C PHE A 245 -5.11 -4.07 14.15
N TYR A 246 -4.90 -4.59 15.36
CA TYR A 246 -4.70 -3.80 16.57
C TYR A 246 -3.92 -4.62 17.60
N GLU A 247 -3.40 -3.94 18.63
CA GLU A 247 -2.64 -4.58 19.69
C GLU A 247 -3.17 -4.17 21.07
N ILE A 248 -3.34 -5.16 21.96
CA ILE A 248 -3.81 -4.96 23.34
C ILE A 248 -3.03 -5.90 24.24
N ASN A 249 -2.45 -5.38 25.32
CA ASN A 249 -1.70 -6.17 26.31
C ASN A 249 -0.63 -7.09 25.68
N ASN A 250 0.15 -6.57 24.73
CA ASN A 250 1.17 -7.28 23.96
C ASN A 250 0.67 -8.40 23.04
N ASN A 251 -0.64 -8.58 22.91
CA ASN A 251 -1.23 -9.50 21.94
C ASN A 251 -1.62 -8.73 20.68
N ILE A 252 -1.34 -9.31 19.52
CA ILE A 252 -1.73 -8.77 18.23
C ILE A 252 -3.02 -9.45 17.80
N TYR A 253 -3.97 -8.64 17.34
CA TYR A 253 -5.26 -9.09 16.88
C TYR A 253 -5.41 -8.77 15.39
N ILE A 254 -6.02 -9.70 14.67
CA ILE A 254 -6.55 -9.46 13.31
C ILE A 254 -8.05 -9.60 13.39
N ASP A 255 -8.73 -8.48 13.19
CA ASP A 255 -10.17 -8.39 13.17
C ASP A 255 -10.67 -8.53 11.74
N CYS A 256 -11.51 -9.53 11.51
CA CYS A 256 -12.20 -9.78 10.26
C CYS A 256 -13.71 -9.70 10.51
N LEU A 257 -14.51 -9.61 9.45
CA LEU A 257 -15.96 -9.44 9.55
C LEU A 257 -16.65 -10.43 10.50
N ASN A 258 -16.25 -11.71 10.45
CA ASN A 258 -16.88 -12.79 11.22
C ASN A 258 -15.93 -13.46 12.23
N TYR A 259 -14.66 -13.04 12.30
CA TYR A 259 -13.63 -13.78 13.01
C TYR A 259 -12.57 -12.83 13.58
N VAL A 260 -12.03 -13.19 14.74
CA VAL A 260 -10.83 -12.54 15.29
C VAL A 260 -9.73 -13.57 15.37
N LEU A 261 -8.55 -13.22 14.86
CA LEU A 261 -7.31 -13.98 15.09
C LEU A 261 -6.50 -13.28 16.18
N ILE A 262 -5.86 -14.06 17.04
CA ILE A 262 -5.04 -13.57 18.14
C ILE A 262 -3.66 -14.22 18.04
N SER A 263 -2.62 -13.42 18.27
CA SER A 263 -1.25 -13.87 18.43
C SER A 263 -0.67 -13.30 19.73
N ASP A 264 -0.14 -14.17 20.58
CA ASP A 264 0.57 -13.85 21.82
C ASP A 264 2.11 -13.95 21.70
N ASP A 265 2.58 -14.23 20.48
CA ASP A 265 3.99 -14.45 20.14
C ASP A 265 4.47 -13.54 19.00
N PHE A 266 3.88 -12.34 18.92
CA PHE A 266 4.24 -11.29 17.96
C PHE A 266 4.09 -11.73 16.50
N GLY A 267 3.03 -12.48 16.20
CA GLY A 267 2.66 -12.95 14.86
C GLY A 267 3.44 -14.16 14.36
N LEU A 268 4.06 -14.94 15.26
CA LEU A 268 4.70 -16.21 14.90
C LEU A 268 3.71 -17.37 14.80
N SER A 269 2.60 -17.30 15.54
CA SER A 269 1.47 -18.21 15.46
C SER A 269 0.16 -17.46 15.72
N TRP A 270 -0.95 -18.03 15.24
CA TRP A 270 -2.27 -17.41 15.30
C TRP A 270 -3.33 -18.42 15.72
N ILE A 271 -4.17 -18.03 16.68
CA ILE A 271 -5.35 -18.78 17.10
C ILE A 271 -6.62 -18.03 16.68
N LYS A 272 -7.65 -18.78 16.32
CA LYS A 272 -8.97 -18.24 16.00
C LYS A 272 -9.80 -18.12 17.29
N ASP A 273 -10.27 -16.93 17.62
CA ASP A 273 -11.18 -16.72 18.75
C ASP A 273 -12.60 -17.14 18.35
N GLU A 274 -13.01 -18.35 18.74
CA GLU A 274 -14.33 -18.91 18.44
C GLU A 274 -15.45 -18.30 19.28
N ASN A 275 -15.12 -17.63 20.39
CA ASN A 275 -16.11 -17.12 21.33
C ASN A 275 -16.75 -15.80 20.89
N GLY A 276 -16.46 -15.34 19.66
CA GLY A 276 -17.14 -14.20 19.03
C GLY A 276 -17.31 -13.05 20.00
N VAL A 277 -16.22 -12.57 20.57
CA VAL A 277 -16.30 -11.59 21.66
C VAL A 277 -16.96 -10.35 21.12
N ASP A 278 -18.10 -9.99 21.73
CA ASP A 278 -18.85 -8.77 21.42
C ASP A 278 -17.89 -7.58 21.54
N MET A 279 -17.54 -6.98 20.39
CA MET A 279 -16.53 -5.93 20.30
C MET A 279 -16.84 -4.73 21.21
N ASN A 280 -18.11 -4.56 21.58
CA ASN A 280 -18.55 -3.49 22.46
C ASN A 280 -17.95 -3.56 23.88
N GLU A 281 -17.50 -4.74 24.34
CA GLU A 281 -16.90 -4.88 25.68
C GLU A 281 -15.38 -4.67 25.72
N ARG A 282 -14.67 -4.73 24.58
CA ARG A 282 -13.19 -4.68 24.55
C ARG A 282 -12.60 -3.34 24.14
N VAL A 283 -13.35 -2.46 23.47
CA VAL A 283 -12.84 -1.15 23.02
C VAL A 283 -12.93 -0.14 24.16
N GLY A 284 -12.02 -0.30 25.12
CA GLY A 284 -11.74 0.65 26.17
C GLY A 284 -10.30 1.12 26.13
N ASP A 285 -9.73 1.47 24.96
CA ASP A 285 -8.57 2.37 24.89
C ASP A 285 -8.21 2.85 23.46
N ASP A 286 -8.18 4.18 23.35
CA ASP A 286 -7.60 5.19 22.44
C ASP A 286 -6.74 4.91 21.16
N HIS A 287 -6.57 3.70 20.63
CA HIS A 287 -5.77 3.50 19.39
C HIS A 287 -6.54 2.82 18.23
N ILE A 288 -7.71 3.36 17.88
CA ILE A 288 -8.40 2.99 16.64
C ILE A 288 -8.08 4.01 15.54
N THR A 289 -7.00 3.76 14.80
CA THR A 289 -6.83 4.25 13.43
C THR A 289 -7.29 3.15 12.47
N THR A 290 -8.52 3.23 11.97
CA THR A 290 -8.80 2.74 10.61
C THR A 290 -9.89 3.61 10.01
N LEU A 291 -9.59 4.13 8.83
CA LEU A 291 -10.58 4.50 7.84
C LEU A 291 -11.47 3.29 7.58
N ASP A 292 -12.77 3.43 7.83
CA ASP A 292 -13.74 2.68 7.05
C ASP A 292 -13.71 3.29 5.64
N ASP A 293 -12.77 2.84 4.82
CA ASP A 293 -12.75 3.06 3.37
C ASP A 293 -13.86 2.23 2.68
N TYR A 294 -14.89 1.77 3.41
CA TYR A 294 -16.09 1.25 2.79
C TYR A 294 -16.80 2.41 2.11
N ASN A 295 -16.45 2.66 0.85
CA ASN A 295 -17.25 3.45 -0.05
C ASN A 295 -18.44 2.59 -0.47
N PRO A 296 -19.67 2.83 0.04
CA PRO A 296 -20.84 2.04 -0.33
C PRO A 296 -21.19 2.13 -1.82
N ASN A 297 -20.50 2.99 -2.59
CA ASN A 297 -20.63 3.08 -4.05
C ASN A 297 -19.67 2.16 -4.83
N GLU A 298 -18.83 1.35 -4.17
CA GLU A 298 -18.25 0.16 -4.79
C GLU A 298 -19.32 -0.94 -4.85
N GLU A 299 -20.40 -0.70 -5.60
CA GLU A 299 -21.22 -1.79 -6.08
C GLU A 299 -20.32 -2.70 -6.93
N ASP A 300 -20.43 -4.01 -6.70
CA ASP A 300 -19.70 -5.06 -7.40
C ASP A 300 -19.63 -4.76 -8.90
N TYR A 301 -18.50 -4.21 -9.35
CA TYR A 301 -18.11 -4.22 -10.75
C TYR A 301 -17.71 -5.66 -11.11
N GLU A 302 -18.66 -6.60 -11.00
CA GLU A 302 -18.67 -7.74 -11.88
C GLU A 302 -18.60 -7.16 -13.28
N SER A 303 -17.53 -7.50 -14.00
CA SER A 303 -17.33 -7.10 -15.39
C SER A 303 -18.43 -7.71 -16.26
N HIS A 304 -19.61 -7.11 -16.27
CA HIS A 304 -20.60 -7.29 -17.32
C HIS A 304 -20.11 -6.53 -18.54
N THR A 305 -19.17 -7.15 -19.26
CA THR A 305 -18.82 -6.79 -20.63
C THR A 305 -20.00 -7.18 -21.53
N ASN A 306 -21.07 -6.38 -21.53
CA ASN A 306 -22.17 -6.45 -22.49
C ASN A 306 -22.62 -5.03 -22.88
N ASN A 307 -21.67 -4.12 -23.05
CA ASN A 307 -21.90 -2.90 -23.81
C ASN A 307 -21.11 -2.99 -25.11
N ASP A 308 -21.81 -3.39 -26.17
CA ASP A 308 -21.49 -3.02 -27.56
C ASP A 308 -21.61 -1.50 -27.70
N THR A 309 -20.73 -0.76 -27.02
CA THR A 309 -20.35 0.56 -27.53
C THR A 309 -19.60 0.28 -28.81
N LEU A 310 -20.17 0.69 -29.94
CA LEU A 310 -19.48 0.80 -31.23
C LEU A 310 -18.16 1.55 -31.01
N ILE A 311 -17.11 0.80 -30.72
CA ILE A 311 -15.73 1.29 -30.78
C ILE A 311 -15.56 1.65 -32.25
N ASP A 312 -15.26 2.92 -32.50
CA ASP A 312 -14.93 3.41 -33.82
C ASP A 312 -13.89 2.45 -34.42
N GLU A 313 -14.16 1.88 -35.60
CA GLU A 313 -13.28 0.91 -36.26
C GLU A 313 -11.85 1.46 -36.36
N SER A 314 -11.69 2.79 -36.37
CA SER A 314 -10.40 3.47 -36.34
C SER A 314 -9.60 3.23 -35.06
N ASP A 315 -10.24 3.19 -33.88
CA ASP A 315 -9.61 2.94 -32.59
C ASP A 315 -9.26 1.46 -32.40
N GLN A 316 -10.07 0.56 -32.96
CA GLN A 316 -9.78 -0.88 -32.95
C GLN A 316 -8.54 -1.20 -33.79
N ILE A 317 -8.42 -0.63 -35.00
CA ILE A 317 -7.24 -0.78 -35.86
C ILE A 317 -5.99 -0.22 -35.16
N LYS A 318 -6.12 0.92 -34.48
CA LYS A 318 -5.01 1.51 -33.72
C LYS A 318 -4.57 0.60 -32.58
N TYR A 319 -5.50 0.00 -31.86
CA TYR A 319 -5.19 -0.94 -30.77
C TYR A 319 -4.50 -2.20 -31.29
N GLU A 320 -4.99 -2.81 -32.38
CA GLU A 320 -4.37 -3.98 -33.00
C GLU A 320 -2.95 -3.69 -33.49
N SER A 321 -2.72 -2.50 -34.07
CA SER A 321 -1.37 -2.07 -34.47
C SER A 321 -0.40 -1.92 -33.29
N ILE A 322 -0.90 -1.45 -32.14
CA ILE A 322 -0.10 -1.33 -30.92
C ILE A 322 0.23 -2.72 -30.37
N LEU A 323 -0.73 -3.65 -30.41
CA LEU A 323 -0.53 -5.02 -29.94
C LEU A 323 0.52 -5.76 -30.79
N LEU A 324 0.43 -5.64 -32.12
CA LEU A 324 1.42 -6.20 -33.05
C LEU A 324 2.83 -5.64 -32.81
N ASN A 325 2.94 -4.32 -32.59
CA ASN A 325 4.22 -3.70 -32.25
C ASN A 325 4.77 -4.20 -30.91
N GLN A 326 3.92 -4.51 -29.92
CA GLN A 326 4.36 -5.07 -28.64
C GLN A 326 4.91 -6.49 -28.80
N GLU A 327 4.26 -7.33 -29.60
CA GLU A 327 4.74 -8.69 -29.89
C GLU A 327 6.07 -8.68 -30.66
N GLU A 328 6.24 -7.76 -31.61
CA GLU A 328 7.51 -7.57 -32.32
C GLU A 328 8.63 -7.13 -31.36
N ILE A 329 8.35 -6.15 -30.49
CA ILE A 329 9.31 -5.70 -29.46
C ILE A 329 9.68 -6.86 -28.53
N LEU A 330 8.71 -7.66 -28.09
CA LEU A 330 8.96 -8.81 -27.21
C LEU A 330 9.84 -9.86 -27.90
N SER A 331 9.56 -10.17 -29.17
CA SER A 331 10.37 -11.09 -29.98
C SER A 331 11.82 -10.59 -30.12
N ASN A 332 12.00 -9.30 -30.42
CA ASN A 332 13.33 -8.70 -30.52
C ASN A 332 14.10 -8.74 -29.18
N LEU A 333 13.42 -8.54 -28.05
CA LEU A 333 14.04 -8.64 -26.72
C LEU A 333 14.48 -10.06 -26.38
N ILE A 334 13.71 -11.08 -26.77
CA ILE A 334 14.09 -12.48 -26.62
C ILE A 334 15.35 -12.80 -27.44
N GLU A 335 15.41 -12.35 -28.70
CA GLU A 335 16.60 -12.55 -29.55
C GLU A 335 17.85 -11.87 -28.98
N ILE A 336 17.72 -10.66 -28.44
CA ILE A 336 18.81 -9.94 -27.76
C ILE A 336 19.27 -10.72 -26.53
N ARG A 337 18.34 -11.26 -25.73
CA ARG A 337 18.67 -12.04 -24.53
C ARG A 337 19.43 -13.33 -24.88
N ASP A 338 19.04 -14.04 -25.92
CA ASP A 338 19.73 -15.24 -26.38
C ASP A 338 21.15 -14.93 -26.88
N LYS A 339 21.34 -13.82 -27.60
CA LYS A 339 22.66 -13.33 -27.99
C LYS A 339 23.54 -13.00 -26.78
N GLN A 340 22.97 -12.39 -25.74
CA GLN A 340 23.67 -12.10 -24.50
C GLN A 340 24.14 -13.39 -23.79
N ILE A 341 23.27 -14.38 -23.64
CA ILE A 341 23.62 -15.67 -23.02
C ILE A 341 24.76 -16.36 -23.78
N LYS A 342 24.73 -16.31 -25.12
CA LYS A 342 25.81 -16.87 -25.96
C LYS A 342 27.15 -16.15 -25.78
N LEU A 343 27.12 -14.83 -25.57
CA LEU A 343 28.33 -14.04 -25.28
C LEU A 343 28.89 -14.35 -23.89
N GLU A 344 28.03 -14.47 -22.88
CA GLU A 344 28.41 -14.83 -21.52
C GLU A 344 29.07 -16.22 -21.48
N SER A 345 28.52 -17.19 -22.20
CA SER A 345 29.11 -18.52 -22.37
C SER A 345 30.52 -18.48 -22.99
N LYS A 346 30.71 -17.69 -24.07
CA LYS A 346 32.04 -17.52 -24.69
C LYS A 346 33.05 -16.85 -23.78
N LEU A 347 32.63 -15.86 -22.99
CA LEU A 347 33.50 -15.19 -22.02
C LEU A 347 34.00 -16.16 -20.96
N LEU A 348 33.14 -17.08 -20.49
CA LEU A 348 33.53 -18.12 -19.54
C LEU A 348 34.57 -19.07 -20.13
N ASP A 349 34.41 -19.48 -21.40
CA ASP A 349 35.38 -20.32 -22.09
C ASP A 349 36.75 -19.63 -22.25
N ILE A 350 36.76 -18.33 -22.56
CA ILE A 350 37.98 -17.53 -22.66
C ILE A 350 38.68 -17.41 -21.29
N ASP A 351 37.93 -17.14 -20.21
CA ASP A 351 38.50 -17.06 -18.86
C ASP A 351 39.12 -18.41 -18.43
N LYS A 352 38.46 -19.51 -18.77
CA LYS A 352 39.00 -20.87 -18.53
C LYS A 352 40.30 -21.11 -19.31
N ALA A 353 40.34 -20.75 -20.60
CA ALA A 353 41.54 -20.90 -21.42
C ALA A 353 42.72 -20.06 -20.90
N LEU A 354 42.48 -18.83 -20.44
CA LEU A 354 43.51 -17.96 -19.84
C LEU A 354 44.06 -18.55 -18.53
N LYS A 355 43.19 -19.14 -17.69
CA LYS A 355 43.60 -19.84 -16.46
C LYS A 355 44.43 -21.09 -16.73
N GLU A 356 44.17 -21.81 -17.83
CA GLU A 356 44.98 -22.96 -18.23
C GLU A 356 46.34 -22.55 -18.80
N GLN A 357 46.39 -21.48 -19.61
CA GLN A 357 47.63 -20.96 -20.18
C GLN A 357 48.60 -20.43 -19.11
N SER A 358 48.09 -19.69 -18.11
CA SER A 358 48.90 -19.16 -17.00
C SER A 358 49.54 -20.27 -16.15
N LYS A 359 48.84 -21.39 -15.92
CA LYS A 359 49.41 -22.58 -15.25
C LYS A 359 50.56 -23.20 -16.06
N GLY A 360 50.46 -23.20 -17.39
CA GLY A 360 51.52 -23.69 -18.28
C GLY A 360 52.78 -22.83 -18.26
N ILE A 361 52.62 -21.51 -18.21
CA ILE A 361 53.75 -20.56 -18.12
C ILE A 361 54.45 -20.68 -16.77
N LEU A 362 53.70 -20.73 -15.67
CA LEU A 362 54.26 -20.90 -14.32
C LEU A 362 55.05 -22.21 -14.19
N ARG A 363 54.55 -23.34 -14.74
CA ARG A 363 55.28 -24.62 -14.73
C ARG A 363 56.63 -24.55 -15.44
N LYS A 364 56.77 -23.74 -16.51
CA LYS A 364 58.06 -23.57 -17.21
C LYS A 364 59.07 -22.74 -16.40
N PHE A 365 58.59 -21.85 -15.52
CA PHE A 365 59.46 -21.03 -14.67
C PHE A 365 60.05 -21.78 -13.47
N PHE A 366 59.43 -22.87 -13.01
CA PHE A 366 59.92 -23.67 -11.87
C PHE A 366 60.72 -24.93 -12.24
N LEU A 367 61.02 -25.12 -13.54
CA LEU A 367 61.79 -26.26 -14.06
C LEU A 367 63.22 -25.90 -14.52
N TYR A 368 63.67 -24.69 -14.23
CA TYR A 368 65.06 -24.24 -14.31
C TYR A 368 65.52 -23.80 -12.93
#